data_AF-A0AA38ITH5-F1
#
_entry.id   AF-A0AA38ITH5-F1
#
_cell.length_a   1.000
_cell.length_b   1.000
_cell.length_c   1.000
_cell.angle_alpha   90.00
_cell.angle_beta   90.00
_cell.angle_gamma   90.00
#
_symmetry.space_group_name_H-M   'P 1'
#
loop_
_entity.id
_entity.type
_entity.pdbx_description
1 polymer ?
#
loop_
_entity_poly.entity_id
_entity_poly.type
_entity_poly.pdbx_seq_one_letter_code
_entity_poly.pdbx_strand_id
1 'polypeptide(L)'
;MHETEKGRKPWSKKLKKERYEARDPSIIGTGHVFTFLLLISTFVIYDVIVITNLQDETSTDFQALKSELEMSVHCQPEPVAVILENLNKIQKNEQTIGIVNFIGSTGVGKTFIANIIKRHFSLFYESTGSLKTKLQHDIWSTIRGSLARYNLVVFDDLTVDDVDDLLVLIKGMPQDVATLVICIFNIQETDSFLNYNVNYDNIDLIESKFNSAEIKHDVAKFHEFSAGEVHDWIVNQLITKGVDAQYHTRIIESVFGGHNVKYHGLKGLNSKINLEL
;
A
#
# COMPACT_ATOMS: atom_id res chain seq x y z
N MET A 1 29.38 97.74 16.30
CA MET A 1 30.46 98.55 15.72
C MET A 1 30.99 97.77 14.53
N HIS A 2 30.86 98.35 13.32
CA HIS A 2 31.35 97.92 11.99
C HIS A 2 30.89 96.55 11.44
N GLU A 3 30.13 96.42 10.34
CA GLU A 3 30.25 96.97 8.97
C GLU A 3 31.53 96.45 8.28
N THR A 4 31.47 95.48 7.36
CA THR A 4 31.46 95.65 5.89
C THR A 4 31.54 94.22 5.28
N GLU A 5 30.65 93.77 4.39
CA GLU A 5 30.52 94.03 2.95
C GLU A 5 31.57 93.34 2.04
N LYS A 6 31.08 92.78 0.91
CA LYS A 6 31.74 92.26 -0.32
C LYS A 6 31.88 90.72 -0.37
N GLY A 7 31.47 90.00 -1.41
CA GLY A 7 31.03 90.41 -2.75
C GLY A 7 30.56 89.20 -3.59
N ARG A 8 29.83 89.53 -4.66
CA ARG A 8 29.10 88.68 -5.62
C ARG A 8 29.93 87.60 -6.33
N LYS A 9 29.29 86.49 -6.73
CA LYS A 9 29.18 86.05 -8.15
C LYS A 9 27.85 85.31 -8.40
N PRO A 10 27.13 85.60 -9.50
CA PRO A 10 25.90 84.90 -9.85
C PRO A 10 26.24 83.64 -10.65
N TRP A 11 25.88 82.46 -10.13
CA TRP A 11 25.87 81.25 -10.96
C TRP A 11 24.56 81.18 -11.73
N SER A 12 24.72 81.11 -13.04
CA SER A 12 23.65 81.16 -14.03
C SER A 12 22.73 79.94 -13.91
N LYS A 13 21.44 80.23 -13.75
CA LYS A 13 20.35 79.26 -13.93
C LYS A 13 20.34 78.80 -15.39
N LYS A 14 20.95 77.66 -15.69
CA LYS A 14 20.57 76.81 -16.85
C LYS A 14 19.66 75.70 -16.34
N LEU A 15 18.41 76.05 -16.06
CA LEU A 15 17.34 75.08 -15.97
C LEU A 15 17.10 74.54 -17.38
N LYS A 16 17.74 73.42 -17.72
CA LYS A 16 17.31 72.57 -18.82
C LYS A 16 15.88 72.13 -18.51
N LYS A 17 14.93 72.77 -19.17
CA LYS A 17 13.53 72.37 -19.19
C LYS A 17 13.45 71.11 -20.04
N GLU A 18 13.78 69.97 -19.43
CA GLU A 18 13.45 68.67 -20.00
C GLU A 18 11.93 68.64 -20.16
N ARG A 19 11.48 68.63 -21.42
CA ARG A 19 10.09 68.31 -21.75
C ARG A 19 9.87 66.89 -21.27
N TYR A 20 9.29 66.74 -20.09
CA TYR A 20 8.52 65.55 -19.76
C TYR A 20 7.36 65.53 -20.74
N GLU A 21 7.55 64.83 -21.86
CA GLU A 21 6.45 64.29 -22.63
C GLU A 21 5.66 63.44 -21.65
N ALA A 22 4.49 63.92 -21.26
CA ALA A 22 3.52 63.15 -20.51
C ALA A 22 3.17 61.94 -21.37
N ARG A 23 3.87 60.82 -21.14
CA ARG A 23 3.48 59.53 -21.69
C ARG A 23 2.10 59.24 -21.14
N ASP A 24 1.13 59.29 -22.04
CA ASP A 24 -0.27 58.98 -21.79
C ASP A 24 -0.35 57.62 -21.06
N PRO A 25 -0.73 57.57 -19.77
CA PRO A 25 -0.79 56.32 -18.99
C PRO A 25 -1.95 55.41 -19.45
N SER A 26 -2.71 55.83 -20.47
CA SER A 26 -3.89 55.16 -21.00
C SER A 26 -3.59 53.95 -21.91
N ILE A 27 -2.31 53.65 -22.17
CA ILE A 27 -1.88 52.45 -22.92
C ILE A 27 -1.07 51.51 -22.01
N ILE A 28 -1.53 51.25 -20.79
CA ILE A 28 -1.23 49.94 -20.17
C ILE A 28 -2.09 48.94 -20.94
N GLY A 29 -1.51 48.44 -22.03
CA GLY A 29 -2.22 47.72 -23.08
C GLY A 29 -3.05 46.57 -22.53
N THR A 30 -4.32 46.53 -22.91
CA THR A 30 -5.24 45.39 -22.73
C THR A 30 -4.60 44.05 -23.11
N GLY A 31 -3.62 44.06 -24.02
CA GLY A 31 -2.79 42.91 -24.36
C GLY A 31 -2.04 42.29 -23.17
N HIS A 32 -1.51 43.08 -22.22
CA HIS A 32 -0.79 42.53 -21.06
C HIS A 32 -1.72 41.80 -20.09
N VAL A 33 -2.91 42.34 -19.86
CA VAL A 33 -3.95 41.69 -19.04
C VAL A 33 -4.39 40.39 -19.70
N PHE A 34 -4.61 40.41 -21.02
CA PHE A 34 -4.97 39.20 -21.76
C PHE A 34 -3.86 38.14 -21.71
N THR A 35 -2.59 38.50 -21.92
CA THR A 35 -1.47 37.56 -21.81
C THR A 35 -1.33 36.99 -20.41
N PHE A 36 -1.56 37.80 -19.37
CA PHE A 36 -1.49 37.35 -17.99
C PHE A 36 -2.62 36.36 -17.66
N LEU A 37 -3.85 36.64 -18.11
CA LEU A 37 -4.98 35.73 -17.96
C LEU A 37 -4.76 34.40 -18.71
N LEU A 38 -4.19 34.47 -19.91
CA LEU A 38 -3.87 33.28 -20.71
C LEU A 38 -2.80 32.42 -20.00
N LEU A 39 -1.80 33.07 -19.40
CA LEU A 39 -0.73 32.41 -18.65
C LEU A 39 -1.28 31.72 -17.38
N ILE A 40 -2.13 32.41 -16.59
CA ILE A 40 -2.83 31.79 -15.46
C ILE A 40 -3.68 30.60 -15.92
N SER A 41 -4.44 30.76 -17.01
CA SER A 41 -5.27 29.68 -17.55
C SER A 41 -4.42 28.46 -17.94
N THR A 42 -3.27 28.67 -18.58
CA THR A 42 -2.35 27.57 -18.91
C THR A 42 -1.76 26.90 -17.67
N PHE A 43 -1.43 27.64 -16.61
CA PHE A 43 -0.98 27.05 -15.35
C PHE A 43 -2.08 26.22 -14.70
N VAL A 44 -3.31 26.73 -14.64
CA VAL A 44 -4.45 25.97 -14.09
C VAL A 44 -4.74 24.72 -14.91
N ILE A 45 -4.74 24.81 -16.24
CA ILE A 45 -4.94 23.64 -17.11
C ILE A 45 -3.80 22.63 -16.93
N TYR A 46 -2.55 23.09 -16.85
CA TYR A 46 -1.41 22.23 -16.60
C TYR A 46 -1.54 21.51 -15.25
N ASP A 47 -1.86 22.24 -14.17
CA ASP A 47 -2.06 21.67 -12.85
C ASP A 47 -3.20 20.65 -12.85
N VAL A 48 -4.32 20.93 -13.53
CA VAL A 48 -5.43 19.99 -13.69
C VAL A 48 -4.97 18.72 -14.41
N ILE A 49 -4.26 18.85 -15.55
CA ILE A 49 -3.75 17.70 -16.32
C ILE A 49 -2.77 16.87 -15.47
N VAL A 50 -1.85 17.52 -14.77
CA VAL A 50 -0.88 16.84 -13.90
C VAL A 50 -1.59 16.12 -12.76
N ILE A 51 -2.55 16.77 -12.10
CA ILE A 51 -3.34 16.14 -11.03
C ILE A 51 -4.15 14.95 -11.56
N THR A 52 -4.80 15.08 -12.71
CA THR A 52 -5.59 13.97 -13.29
C THR A 52 -4.71 12.81 -13.72
N ASN A 53 -3.55 13.07 -14.33
CA ASN A 53 -2.63 12.00 -14.75
C ASN A 53 -2.00 11.30 -13.53
N LEU A 54 -1.65 12.05 -12.49
CA LEU A 54 -1.17 11.49 -11.23
C LEU A 54 -2.25 10.66 -10.51
N GLN A 55 -3.52 11.06 -10.60
CA GLN A 55 -4.64 10.30 -10.04
C GLN A 55 -4.84 8.96 -10.77
N ASP A 56 -4.63 8.90 -12.08
CA ASP A 56 -4.78 7.67 -12.86
C ASP A 56 -3.65 6.68 -12.56
N GLU A 57 -2.38 7.15 -12.48
CA GLU A 57 -1.22 6.31 -12.11
C GLU A 57 -1.27 5.82 -10.66
N THR A 58 -1.94 6.54 -9.76
CA THR A 58 -2.08 6.15 -8.35
C THR A 58 -3.32 5.31 -8.07
N SER A 59 -4.15 5.05 -9.09
CA SER A 59 -5.37 4.29 -8.93
C SER A 59 -5.09 2.78 -8.82
N THR A 60 -5.66 2.15 -7.80
CA THR A 60 -5.63 0.69 -7.63
C THR A 60 -6.56 0.04 -8.65
N ASP A 61 -6.02 -0.81 -9.53
CA ASP A 61 -6.83 -1.63 -10.43
C ASP A 61 -7.41 -2.84 -9.68
N PHE A 62 -8.55 -2.61 -9.00
CA PHE A 62 -9.24 -3.67 -8.27
C PHE A 62 -9.72 -4.82 -9.16
N GLN A 63 -9.94 -4.58 -10.45
CA GLN A 63 -10.42 -5.62 -11.36
C GLN A 63 -9.27 -6.56 -11.75
N ALA A 64 -8.10 -6.01 -12.05
CA ALA A 64 -6.89 -6.80 -12.24
C ALA A 64 -6.50 -7.56 -10.96
N LEU A 65 -6.55 -6.89 -9.79
CA LEU A 65 -6.32 -7.54 -8.51
C LEU A 65 -7.28 -8.72 -8.28
N LYS A 66 -8.57 -8.52 -8.53
CA LYS A 66 -9.57 -9.58 -8.39
C LYS A 66 -9.26 -10.77 -9.29
N SER A 67 -9.01 -10.52 -10.57
CA SER A 67 -8.68 -11.56 -11.52
C SER A 67 -7.40 -12.31 -11.13
N GLU A 68 -6.38 -11.60 -10.66
CA GLU A 68 -5.12 -12.23 -10.24
C GLU A 68 -5.30 -13.08 -8.98
N LEU A 69 -6.08 -12.64 -8.00
CA LEU A 69 -6.41 -13.43 -6.80
C LEU A 69 -7.15 -14.72 -7.17
N GLU A 70 -8.18 -14.62 -8.01
CA GLU A 70 -8.99 -15.77 -8.44
C GLU A 70 -8.17 -16.80 -9.26
N MET A 71 -7.20 -16.34 -10.06
CA MET A 71 -6.37 -17.23 -10.89
C MET A 71 -5.16 -17.80 -10.17
N SER A 72 -4.55 -17.04 -9.26
CA SER A 72 -3.22 -17.38 -8.69
C SER A 72 -3.31 -18.08 -7.34
N VAL A 73 -4.43 -17.93 -6.63
CA VAL A 73 -4.59 -18.51 -5.29
C VAL A 73 -5.16 -19.91 -5.41
N HIS A 74 -4.32 -20.91 -5.15
CA HIS A 74 -4.68 -22.32 -5.23
C HIS A 74 -5.41 -22.78 -3.97
N CYS A 75 -6.57 -23.43 -4.14
CA CYS A 75 -7.38 -24.04 -3.08
C CYS A 75 -7.58 -23.17 -1.82
N GLN A 76 -7.82 -21.86 -1.95
CA GLN A 76 -8.19 -21.00 -0.81
C GLN A 76 -9.33 -20.04 -1.20
N PRO A 77 -10.50 -20.55 -1.65
CA PRO A 77 -11.57 -19.70 -2.15
C PRO A 77 -12.20 -18.83 -1.07
N GLU A 78 -12.29 -19.28 0.19
CA GLU A 78 -12.92 -18.51 1.27
C GLU A 78 -12.09 -17.27 1.65
N PRO A 79 -10.76 -17.37 1.90
CA PRO A 79 -9.92 -16.18 2.09
C PRO A 79 -10.03 -15.17 0.95
N VAL A 80 -10.03 -15.65 -0.31
CA VAL A 80 -10.18 -14.78 -1.48
C VAL A 80 -11.51 -14.04 -1.45
N ALA A 81 -12.62 -14.73 -1.17
CA ALA A 81 -13.94 -14.10 -1.09
C ALA A 81 -14.00 -12.97 -0.03
N VAL A 82 -13.45 -13.21 1.16
CA VAL A 82 -13.40 -12.20 2.25
C VAL A 82 -12.60 -10.96 1.85
N ILE A 83 -11.46 -11.16 1.18
CA ILE A 83 -10.63 -10.05 0.68
C ILE A 83 -11.39 -9.25 -0.37
N LEU A 84 -12.00 -9.91 -1.36
CA LEU A 84 -12.77 -9.26 -2.42
C LEU A 84 -13.95 -8.47 -1.87
N GLU A 85 -14.63 -9.00 -0.85
CA GLU A 85 -15.71 -8.29 -0.17
C GLU A 85 -15.21 -6.99 0.49
N ASN A 86 -14.06 -7.03 1.16
CA ASN A 86 -13.46 -5.84 1.77
C ASN A 86 -13.02 -4.80 0.75
N LEU A 87 -12.39 -5.23 -0.33
CA LEU A 87 -12.01 -4.34 -1.43
C LEU A 87 -13.24 -3.64 -2.02
N ASN A 88 -14.35 -4.36 -2.20
CA ASN A 88 -15.61 -3.81 -2.68
C ASN A 88 -16.23 -2.79 -1.71
N LYS A 89 -16.24 -3.10 -0.40
CA LYS A 89 -16.71 -2.16 0.64
C LYS A 89 -15.90 -0.85 0.64
N ILE A 90 -14.57 -0.94 0.52
CA ILE A 90 -13.69 0.24 0.43
C ILE A 90 -13.95 1.01 -0.87
N GLN A 91 -14.03 0.33 -2.01
CA GLN A 91 -14.25 0.96 -3.32
C GLN A 91 -15.58 1.73 -3.40
N LYS A 92 -16.61 1.22 -2.72
CA LYS A 92 -17.94 1.86 -2.63
C LYS A 92 -18.04 2.93 -1.54
N ASN A 93 -16.95 3.20 -0.80
CA ASN A 93 -16.92 4.08 0.37
C ASN A 93 -17.92 3.67 1.47
N GLU A 94 -18.25 2.38 1.58
CA GLU A 94 -19.08 1.84 2.67
C GLU A 94 -18.29 1.75 3.98
N GLN A 95 -16.96 1.67 3.88
CA GLN A 95 -16.02 1.76 4.99
C GLN A 95 -14.75 2.48 4.54
N THR A 96 -14.24 3.39 5.37
CA THR A 96 -12.96 4.06 5.09
C THR A 96 -11.79 3.13 5.40
N ILE A 97 -11.87 2.38 6.51
CA ILE A 97 -10.84 1.43 6.90
C ILE A 97 -11.45 0.02 6.82
N GLY A 98 -10.89 -0.83 5.96
CA GLY A 98 -11.18 -2.26 5.96
C GLY A 98 -10.05 -3.02 6.63
N ILE A 99 -10.37 -3.88 7.58
CA ILE A 99 -9.37 -4.69 8.31
C ILE A 99 -9.66 -6.15 8.02
N VAL A 100 -8.66 -6.86 7.50
CA VAL A 100 -8.75 -8.29 7.22
C VAL A 100 -7.65 -9.03 7.96
N ASN A 101 -8.06 -9.93 8.86
CA ASN A 101 -7.16 -10.79 9.61
C ASN A 101 -6.92 -12.08 8.83
N PHE A 102 -5.71 -12.30 8.35
CA PHE A 102 -5.27 -13.53 7.70
C PHE A 102 -4.77 -14.48 8.77
N ILE A 103 -5.53 -15.54 9.08
CA ILE A 103 -5.21 -16.46 10.17
C ILE A 103 -5.05 -17.87 9.63
N GLY A 104 -3.93 -18.52 9.94
CA GLY A 104 -3.68 -19.91 9.54
C GLY A 104 -2.25 -20.37 9.82
N SER A 105 -1.93 -21.60 9.46
CA SER A 105 -0.60 -22.20 9.66
C SER A 105 0.44 -21.68 8.64
N THR A 106 1.68 -22.17 8.74
CA THR A 106 2.76 -21.76 7.83
C THR A 106 2.60 -22.42 6.45
N GLY A 107 2.83 -21.63 5.38
CA GLY A 107 2.86 -22.16 4.01
C GLY A 107 1.51 -22.33 3.33
N VAL A 108 0.42 -21.86 3.95
CA VAL A 108 -0.94 -21.85 3.38
C VAL A 108 -1.20 -20.68 2.40
N GLY A 109 -0.21 -19.82 2.16
CA GLY A 109 -0.30 -18.75 1.16
C GLY A 109 -0.64 -17.35 1.68
N LYS A 110 -0.73 -17.12 3.00
CA LYS A 110 -1.05 -15.79 3.58
C LYS A 110 -0.18 -14.65 3.03
N THR A 111 1.14 -14.75 3.19
CA THR A 111 2.11 -13.76 2.67
C THR A 111 2.12 -13.70 1.14
N PHE A 112 1.85 -14.82 0.47
CA PHE A 112 1.74 -14.85 -1.00
C PHE A 112 0.56 -14.00 -1.49
N ILE A 113 -0.61 -14.15 -0.87
CA ILE A 113 -1.79 -13.34 -1.17
C ILE A 113 -1.53 -11.86 -0.85
N ALA A 114 -0.92 -11.55 0.30
CA ALA A 114 -0.56 -10.18 0.62
C ALA A 114 0.40 -9.58 -0.41
N ASN A 115 1.34 -10.36 -0.95
CA ASN A 115 2.22 -9.93 -2.04
C ASN A 115 1.48 -9.73 -3.38
N ILE A 116 0.45 -10.51 -3.68
CA ILE A 116 -0.44 -10.22 -4.82
C ILE A 116 -1.08 -8.85 -4.60
N ILE A 117 -1.72 -8.62 -3.45
CA ILE A 117 -2.41 -7.37 -3.14
C ILE A 117 -1.46 -6.18 -3.21
N LYS A 118 -0.27 -6.27 -2.60
CA LYS A 118 0.74 -5.19 -2.60
C LYS A 118 1.09 -4.70 -4.01
N ARG A 119 1.13 -5.59 -5.01
CA ARG A 119 1.47 -5.22 -6.40
C ARG A 119 0.43 -4.33 -7.07
N HIS A 120 -0.79 -4.27 -6.55
CA HIS A 120 -1.89 -3.45 -7.08
C HIS A 120 -2.11 -2.14 -6.32
N PHE A 121 -1.37 -1.91 -5.23
CA PHE A 121 -1.45 -0.66 -4.46
C PHE A 121 -0.23 0.22 -4.76
N SER A 122 -0.48 1.48 -5.12
CA SER A 122 0.57 2.47 -5.40
C SER A 122 1.33 2.89 -4.14
N LEU A 123 0.66 2.88 -2.98
CA LEU A 123 1.26 3.13 -1.68
C LEU A 123 0.92 2.00 -0.71
N PHE A 124 1.95 1.35 -0.18
CA PHE A 124 1.81 0.34 0.86
C PHE A 124 2.86 0.49 1.95
N TYR A 125 2.50 0.04 3.14
CA TYR A 125 3.39 -0.07 4.30
C TYR A 125 3.42 -1.50 4.78
N GLU A 126 4.60 -1.96 5.16
CA GLU A 126 4.79 -3.31 5.67
C GLU A 126 5.59 -3.25 6.97
N SER A 127 5.10 -3.96 7.98
CA SER A 127 5.77 -4.13 9.27
C SER A 127 5.79 -5.61 9.62
N THR A 128 6.95 -6.11 10.01
CA THR A 128 7.13 -7.53 10.36
C THR A 128 7.50 -7.66 11.83
N GLY A 129 6.74 -8.48 12.57
CA GLY A 129 6.98 -8.81 13.97
C GLY A 129 6.69 -7.68 14.95
N SER A 130 7.60 -6.70 15.11
CA SER A 130 7.56 -5.77 16.25
C SER A 130 6.81 -4.46 15.95
N LEU A 131 5.65 -4.29 16.59
CA LEU A 131 4.78 -3.11 16.52
C LEU A 131 5.29 -1.95 17.40
N LYS A 132 6.51 -1.47 17.18
CA LYS A 132 7.09 -0.37 17.99
C LYS A 132 6.38 0.97 17.73
N THR A 133 6.12 1.72 18.81
CA THR A 133 5.39 3.00 18.80
C THR A 133 5.98 4.09 17.90
N LYS A 134 7.31 4.15 17.72
CA LYS A 134 7.93 5.13 16.80
C LYS A 134 7.52 4.93 15.34
N LEU A 135 7.21 3.68 14.95
CA LEU A 135 6.78 3.35 13.59
C LEU A 135 5.39 3.94 13.28
N GLN A 136 4.55 4.16 14.30
CA GLN A 136 3.16 4.58 14.14
C GLN A 136 3.03 5.99 13.59
N HIS A 137 3.76 6.96 14.15
CA HIS A 137 3.63 8.37 13.75
C HIS A 137 4.05 8.58 12.29
N ASP A 138 5.14 7.94 11.86
CA ASP A 138 5.68 8.10 10.52
C ASP A 138 4.74 7.49 9.47
N ILE A 139 4.20 6.29 9.73
CA ILE A 139 3.21 5.66 8.83
C ILE A 139 1.96 6.54 8.68
N TRP A 140 1.36 7.00 9.78
CA TRP A 140 0.12 7.78 9.73
C TRP A 140 0.30 9.15 9.07
N SER A 141 1.42 9.83 9.35
CA SER A 141 1.73 11.10 8.70
C SER A 141 1.88 10.93 7.19
N THR A 142 2.49 9.84 6.74
CA THR A 142 2.71 9.57 5.32
C THR A 142 1.41 9.17 4.63
N ILE A 143 0.55 8.35 5.27
CA ILE A 143 -0.79 8.04 4.76
C ILE A 143 -1.65 9.30 4.62
N ARG A 144 -1.65 10.20 5.61
CA ARG A 144 -2.40 11.48 5.52
C ARG A 144 -1.88 12.41 4.43
N GLY A 145 -0.57 12.40 4.20
CA GLY A 145 0.06 13.21 3.17
C GLY A 145 0.00 12.61 1.76
N SER A 146 -0.50 11.37 1.64
CA SER A 146 -0.53 10.65 0.38
C SER A 146 -1.58 11.22 -0.57
N LEU A 147 -1.24 11.30 -1.85
CA LEU A 147 -2.18 11.58 -2.94
C LEU A 147 -2.89 10.30 -3.42
N ALA A 148 -2.47 9.13 -2.96
CA ALA A 148 -3.07 7.86 -3.34
C ALA A 148 -4.48 7.74 -2.76
N ARG A 149 -5.43 7.35 -3.62
CA ARG A 149 -6.84 7.19 -3.24
C ARG A 149 -7.06 6.05 -2.25
N TYR A 150 -6.28 4.98 -2.38
CA TYR A 150 -6.37 3.80 -1.52
C TYR A 150 -4.98 3.45 -1.02
N ASN A 151 -4.90 3.13 0.28
CA ASN A 151 -3.65 2.80 0.95
C ASN A 151 -3.71 1.36 1.45
N LEU A 152 -2.55 0.71 1.50
CA LEU A 152 -2.41 -0.63 2.04
C LEU A 152 -1.46 -0.62 3.24
N VAL A 153 -1.85 -1.27 4.33
CA VAL A 153 -0.97 -1.51 5.48
C VAL A 153 -0.97 -3.01 5.77
N VAL A 154 0.20 -3.61 5.77
CA VAL A 154 0.40 -5.04 6.03
C VAL A 154 1.22 -5.21 7.31
N PHE A 155 0.66 -5.92 8.28
CA PHE A 155 1.36 -6.40 9.45
C PHE A 155 1.59 -7.90 9.27
N ASP A 156 2.84 -8.30 9.06
CA ASP A 156 3.22 -9.70 8.85
C ASP A 156 3.91 -10.29 10.09
N ASP A 157 3.86 -11.62 10.18
CA ASP A 157 4.45 -12.42 11.25
C ASP A 157 3.92 -12.06 12.64
N LEU A 158 2.60 -11.83 12.75
CA LEU A 158 1.94 -11.56 14.02
C LEU A 158 1.63 -12.85 14.78
N THR A 159 1.73 -12.77 16.10
CA THR A 159 1.28 -13.77 17.06
C THR A 159 0.03 -13.28 17.81
N VAL A 160 -0.56 -14.14 18.63
CA VAL A 160 -1.72 -13.77 19.46
C VAL A 160 -1.37 -12.73 20.56
N ASP A 161 -0.11 -12.68 20.95
CA ASP A 161 0.40 -11.74 21.95
C ASP A 161 0.51 -10.32 21.38
N ASP A 162 0.70 -10.18 20.06
CA ASP A 162 0.83 -8.88 19.39
C ASP A 162 -0.52 -8.17 19.18
N VAL A 163 -1.64 -8.87 19.41
CA VAL A 163 -2.99 -8.35 19.10
C VAL A 163 -3.28 -7.06 19.87
N ASP A 164 -2.93 -6.97 21.15
CA ASP A 164 -3.28 -5.81 21.97
C ASP A 164 -2.55 -4.54 21.49
N ASP A 165 -1.26 -4.66 21.15
CA ASP A 165 -0.46 -3.57 20.59
C ASP A 165 -0.96 -3.17 19.18
N LEU A 166 -1.37 -4.14 18.37
CA LEU A 166 -1.97 -3.92 17.06
C LEU A 166 -3.28 -3.14 17.17
N LEU A 167 -4.14 -3.48 18.13
CA LEU A 167 -5.42 -2.79 18.33
C LEU A 167 -5.21 -1.33 18.74
N VAL A 168 -4.22 -1.04 19.59
CA VAL A 168 -3.82 0.34 19.92
C VAL A 168 -3.37 1.09 18.67
N LEU A 169 -2.56 0.45 17.83
CA LEU A 169 -2.06 1.01 16.60
C LEU A 169 -3.20 1.32 15.61
N ILE A 170 -4.11 0.38 15.38
CA ILE A 170 -5.26 0.51 14.47
C ILE A 170 -6.20 1.62 14.92
N LYS A 171 -6.45 1.76 16.23
CA LYS A 171 -7.29 2.85 16.78
C LYS A 171 -6.72 4.24 16.51
N GLY A 172 -5.40 4.35 16.32
CA GLY A 172 -4.73 5.59 15.95
C GLY A 172 -4.78 5.95 14.46
N MET A 173 -5.33 5.08 13.61
CA MET A 173 -5.30 5.24 12.16
C MET A 173 -6.18 6.43 11.70
N PRO A 174 -5.74 7.22 10.70
CA PRO A 174 -6.55 8.28 10.10
C PRO A 174 -7.85 7.71 9.49
N GLN A 175 -8.99 8.25 9.90
CA GLN A 175 -10.33 7.79 9.47
C GLN A 175 -10.84 8.47 8.21
N ASP A 176 -10.10 9.46 7.70
CA ASP A 176 -10.37 10.28 6.54
C ASP A 176 -9.73 9.74 5.24
N VAL A 177 -8.94 8.67 5.35
CA VAL A 177 -8.17 8.09 4.23
C VAL A 177 -8.54 6.63 4.02
N ALA A 178 -8.95 6.28 2.80
CA ALA A 178 -9.35 4.91 2.48
C ALA A 178 -8.15 3.95 2.58
N THR A 179 -8.22 2.98 3.49
CA THR A 179 -7.10 2.12 3.85
C THR A 179 -7.56 0.67 4.02
N LEU A 180 -6.88 -0.25 3.35
CA LEU A 180 -6.97 -1.68 3.63
C LEU A 180 -5.84 -2.07 4.57
N VAL A 181 -6.18 -2.70 5.68
CA VAL A 181 -5.26 -3.22 6.68
C VAL A 181 -5.31 -4.74 6.64
N ILE A 182 -4.16 -5.37 6.40
CA ILE A 182 -4.01 -6.82 6.41
C ILE A 182 -3.15 -7.19 7.60
N CYS A 183 -3.68 -8.02 8.50
CA CYS A 183 -2.97 -8.51 9.68
C CYS A 183 -2.75 -10.01 9.52
N ILE A 184 -1.51 -10.45 9.37
CA ILE A 184 -1.17 -11.84 9.09
C ILE A 184 -0.71 -12.51 10.37
N PHE A 185 -1.58 -13.36 10.91
CA PHE A 185 -1.34 -14.14 12.11
C PHE A 185 -0.86 -15.55 11.78
N ASN A 186 0.21 -15.97 12.43
CA ASN A 186 0.67 -17.34 12.40
C ASN A 186 0.21 -18.07 13.68
N ILE A 187 -0.67 -19.06 13.53
CA ILE A 187 -1.14 -19.89 14.65
C ILE A 187 -0.31 -21.17 14.83
N GLN A 188 0.77 -21.30 14.07
CA GLN A 188 1.72 -22.39 14.18
C GLN A 188 2.91 -21.96 15.03
N GLU A 189 3.10 -22.64 16.15
CA GLU A 189 4.22 -22.46 17.07
C GLU A 189 5.28 -23.53 16.81
N THR A 190 6.54 -23.17 17.04
CA THR A 190 7.67 -24.11 16.98
C THR A 190 8.26 -24.21 18.38
N ASP A 191 8.25 -25.42 18.95
CA ASP A 191 8.84 -25.64 20.26
C ASP A 191 10.37 -25.67 20.21
N SER A 192 11.01 -25.78 21.38
CA SER A 192 12.48 -25.84 21.49
C SER A 192 13.11 -27.08 20.83
N PHE A 193 12.31 -28.07 20.45
CA PHE A 193 12.72 -29.30 19.78
C PHE A 193 12.38 -29.30 18.29
N LEU A 194 11.98 -28.15 17.72
CA LEU A 194 11.56 -27.99 16.33
C LEU A 194 10.28 -28.77 15.97
N ASN A 195 9.48 -29.16 16.97
CA ASN A 195 8.14 -29.68 16.71
C ASN A 195 7.19 -28.52 16.44
N TYR A 196 6.36 -28.72 15.43
CA TYR A 196 5.34 -27.76 15.04
C TYR A 196 4.01 -28.14 15.67
N ASN A 197 3.36 -27.17 16.31
CA ASN A 197 1.99 -27.32 16.82
C ASN A 197 1.13 -26.19 16.27
N VAL A 198 -0.08 -26.53 15.81
CA VAL A 198 -1.05 -25.55 15.32
C VAL A 198 -2.10 -25.38 16.41
N ASN A 199 -2.16 -24.18 16.99
CA ASN A 199 -3.11 -23.87 18.05
C ASN A 199 -4.34 -23.16 17.47
N TYR A 200 -5.40 -23.92 17.19
CA TYR A 200 -6.62 -23.36 16.62
C TYR A 200 -7.38 -22.46 17.59
N ASP A 201 -7.20 -22.60 18.90
CA ASP A 201 -7.82 -21.73 19.90
C ASP A 201 -7.35 -20.27 19.75
N ASN A 202 -6.16 -20.07 19.17
CA ASN A 202 -5.65 -18.73 18.88
C ASN A 202 -6.53 -17.98 17.86
N ILE A 203 -7.26 -18.69 16.98
CA ILE A 203 -8.20 -18.05 16.03
C ILE A 203 -9.30 -17.33 16.83
N ASP A 204 -9.98 -18.06 17.72
CA ASP A 204 -11.07 -17.52 18.52
C ASP A 204 -10.59 -16.43 19.48
N LEU A 205 -9.37 -16.58 20.02
CA LEU A 205 -8.76 -15.58 20.89
C LEU A 205 -8.49 -14.27 20.12
N ILE A 206 -7.92 -14.33 18.92
CA ILE A 206 -7.70 -13.14 18.06
C ILE A 206 -9.04 -12.46 17.77
N GLU A 207 -10.04 -13.21 17.30
CA GLU A 207 -11.37 -12.67 16.99
C GLU A 207 -12.03 -12.01 18.21
N SER A 208 -11.97 -12.68 19.37
CA SER A 208 -12.56 -12.16 20.61
C SER A 208 -11.91 -10.85 21.06
N LYS A 209 -10.58 -10.70 20.90
CA LYS A 209 -9.86 -9.46 21.23
C LYS A 209 -10.28 -8.31 20.32
N PHE A 210 -10.36 -8.54 19.00
CA PHE A 210 -10.85 -7.50 18.07
C PHE A 210 -12.30 -7.10 18.35
N ASN A 211 -13.19 -8.07 18.59
CA ASN A 211 -14.59 -7.83 18.93
C ASN A 211 -14.73 -7.07 20.25
N SER A 212 -13.97 -7.44 21.28
CA SER A 212 -13.98 -6.76 22.59
C SER A 212 -13.44 -5.33 22.51
N ALA A 213 -12.56 -5.05 21.55
CA ALA A 213 -12.04 -3.72 21.29
C ALA A 213 -12.97 -2.86 20.41
N GLU A 214 -14.14 -3.39 20.03
CA GLU A 214 -15.14 -2.78 19.14
C GLU A 214 -14.57 -2.40 17.76
N ILE A 215 -13.59 -3.16 17.27
CA ILE A 215 -13.00 -2.94 15.94
C ILE A 215 -13.68 -3.88 14.94
N LYS A 216 -14.41 -3.28 13.98
CA LYS A 216 -14.96 -4.01 12.84
C LYS A 216 -13.82 -4.57 12.00
N HIS A 217 -13.83 -5.88 11.81
CA HIS A 217 -12.84 -6.61 11.04
C HIS A 217 -13.51 -7.82 10.39
N ASP A 218 -12.93 -8.29 9.29
CA ASP A 218 -13.30 -9.56 8.68
C ASP A 218 -12.14 -10.55 8.82
N VAL A 219 -12.44 -11.85 8.87
CA VAL A 219 -11.44 -12.91 9.12
C VAL A 219 -11.32 -13.80 7.91
N ALA A 220 -10.14 -13.84 7.32
CA ALA A 220 -9.77 -14.78 6.28
C ALA A 220 -9.05 -15.98 6.92
N LYS A 221 -9.80 -17.07 7.16
CA LYS A 221 -9.27 -18.31 7.73
C LYS A 221 -8.65 -19.17 6.62
N PHE A 222 -7.35 -19.39 6.69
CA PHE A 222 -6.63 -20.24 5.76
C PHE A 222 -6.55 -21.66 6.30
N HIS A 223 -6.95 -22.63 5.47
CA HIS A 223 -6.87 -24.03 5.84
C HIS A 223 -5.55 -24.65 5.39
N GLU A 224 -5.14 -25.72 6.09
CA GLU A 224 -3.99 -26.53 5.72
C GLU A 224 -4.26 -27.27 4.42
N PHE A 225 -3.28 -27.32 3.52
CA PHE A 225 -3.41 -28.10 2.29
C PHE A 225 -3.39 -29.60 2.60
N SER A 226 -4.28 -30.34 1.94
CA SER A 226 -4.19 -31.79 1.85
C SER A 226 -3.03 -32.23 0.96
N ALA A 227 -2.61 -33.48 1.12
CA ALA A 227 -1.59 -34.08 0.26
C ALA A 227 -1.98 -34.03 -1.23
N GLY A 228 -3.26 -34.22 -1.55
CA GLY A 228 -3.79 -34.13 -2.91
C GLY A 228 -3.68 -32.71 -3.48
N GLU A 229 -4.05 -31.69 -2.70
CA GLU A 229 -3.97 -30.31 -3.16
C GLU A 229 -2.54 -29.83 -3.40
N VAL A 230 -1.59 -30.27 -2.55
CA VAL A 230 -0.17 -30.00 -2.77
C VAL A 230 0.34 -30.72 -4.01
N HIS A 231 -0.06 -31.98 -4.21
CA HIS A 231 0.28 -32.74 -5.41
C HIS A 231 -0.22 -32.02 -6.68
N ASP A 232 -1.50 -31.64 -6.70
CA ASP A 232 -2.11 -30.92 -7.83
C ASP A 232 -1.44 -29.57 -8.09
N TRP A 233 -1.06 -28.87 -7.02
CA TRP A 233 -0.27 -27.64 -7.14
C TRP A 233 1.09 -27.90 -7.81
N ILE A 234 1.82 -28.95 -7.43
CA ILE A 234 3.11 -29.30 -8.05
C ILE A 234 2.91 -29.61 -9.54
N VAL A 235 1.91 -30.43 -9.89
CA VAL A 235 1.59 -30.75 -11.29
C VAL A 235 1.35 -29.46 -12.08
N ASN A 236 0.53 -28.55 -11.54
CA ASN A 236 0.25 -27.26 -12.19
C ASN A 236 1.54 -26.44 -12.39
N GLN A 237 2.44 -26.39 -11.40
CA GLN A 237 3.72 -25.69 -11.54
C GLN A 237 4.60 -26.30 -12.65
N LEU A 238 4.65 -27.62 -12.76
CA LEU A 238 5.41 -28.31 -13.82
C LEU A 238 4.84 -28.00 -15.21
N ILE A 239 3.51 -27.99 -15.35
CA ILE A 239 2.82 -27.61 -16.59
C ILE A 239 3.14 -26.16 -16.94
N THR A 240 3.01 -25.22 -16.00
CA THR A 240 3.30 -23.79 -16.22
C THR A 240 4.76 -23.55 -16.63
N LYS A 241 5.70 -24.34 -16.12
CA LYS A 241 7.13 -24.27 -16.48
C LYS A 241 7.45 -24.98 -17.80
N GLY A 242 6.49 -25.63 -18.46
CA GLY A 242 6.69 -26.34 -19.72
C GLY A 242 7.47 -27.64 -19.58
N VAL A 243 7.44 -28.27 -18.41
CA VAL A 243 8.13 -29.55 -18.16
C VAL A 243 7.39 -30.68 -18.86
N ASP A 244 8.10 -31.52 -19.59
CA ASP A 244 7.52 -32.68 -20.28
C ASP A 244 6.90 -33.66 -19.27
N ALA A 245 5.67 -34.11 -19.57
CA ALA A 245 4.86 -35.00 -18.75
C ALA A 245 5.58 -36.30 -18.36
N GLN A 246 6.51 -36.80 -19.20
CA GLN A 246 7.27 -38.00 -18.88
C GLN A 246 8.16 -37.87 -17.62
N TYR A 247 8.51 -36.64 -17.23
CA TYR A 247 9.32 -36.38 -16.03
C TYR A 247 8.49 -36.05 -14.79
N HIS A 248 7.18 -35.82 -14.92
CA HIS A 248 6.34 -35.33 -13.82
C HIS A 248 6.36 -36.29 -12.63
N THR A 249 6.11 -37.58 -12.84
CA THR A 249 6.07 -38.57 -11.75
C THR A 249 7.36 -38.59 -10.93
N ARG A 250 8.53 -38.64 -11.60
CA ARG A 250 9.84 -38.65 -10.95
C ARG A 250 10.08 -37.38 -10.11
N ILE A 251 9.76 -36.22 -10.67
CA ILE A 251 9.97 -34.93 -9.99
C ILE A 251 9.01 -34.81 -8.80
N ILE A 252 7.74 -35.19 -8.97
CA ILE A 252 6.75 -35.18 -7.90
C ILE A 252 7.20 -36.08 -6.76
N GLU A 253 7.61 -37.32 -7.04
CA GLU A 253 8.11 -38.25 -6.02
C GLU A 253 9.33 -37.68 -5.26
N SER A 254 10.27 -37.04 -5.96
CA SER A 254 11.46 -36.41 -5.33
C SER A 254 11.08 -35.20 -4.46
N VAL A 255 10.28 -34.28 -5.01
CA VAL A 255 9.89 -33.03 -4.33
C VAL A 255 8.99 -33.31 -3.13
N PHE A 256 8.06 -34.27 -3.27
CA PHE A 256 7.06 -34.63 -2.28
C PHE A 256 7.61 -35.62 -1.23
N GLY A 257 8.55 -36.50 -1.62
CA GLY A 257 9.19 -37.51 -0.78
C GLY A 257 10.01 -36.90 0.36
N GLY A 258 9.35 -36.59 1.48
CA GLY A 258 9.96 -35.94 2.64
C GLY A 258 9.47 -34.52 2.89
N HIS A 259 8.47 -34.05 2.12
CA HIS A 259 7.80 -32.79 2.42
C HIS A 259 6.69 -32.98 3.45
N ASN A 260 6.80 -32.31 4.60
CA ASN A 260 5.74 -32.32 5.59
C ASN A 260 4.63 -31.34 5.20
N VAL A 261 3.67 -31.82 4.41
CA VAL A 261 2.54 -31.03 3.90
C VAL A 261 1.78 -30.33 5.04
N LYS A 262 1.55 -31.02 6.15
CA LYS A 262 0.78 -30.48 7.28
C LYS A 262 1.39 -29.22 7.88
N TYR A 263 2.72 -29.18 8.04
CA TYR A 263 3.40 -28.07 8.74
C TYR A 263 4.07 -27.06 7.81
N HIS A 264 4.26 -27.40 6.54
CA HIS A 264 4.95 -26.53 5.59
C HIS A 264 4.07 -26.09 4.42
N GLY A 265 2.90 -26.70 4.22
CA GLY A 265 2.00 -26.37 3.11
C GLY A 265 2.76 -26.36 1.78
N LEU A 266 2.78 -25.23 1.10
CA LEU A 266 3.53 -25.04 -0.16
C LEU A 266 4.93 -24.42 0.02
N LYS A 267 5.32 -24.07 1.25
CA LYS A 267 6.58 -23.37 1.53
C LYS A 267 7.78 -24.23 1.12
N GLY A 268 8.67 -23.66 0.31
CA GLY A 268 9.89 -24.32 -0.16
C GLY A 268 9.72 -25.28 -1.34
N LEU A 269 8.50 -25.64 -1.75
CA LEU A 269 8.28 -26.56 -2.87
C LEU A 269 8.77 -26.01 -4.20
N ASN A 270 8.54 -24.72 -4.49
CA ASN A 270 9.03 -24.11 -5.74
C ASN A 270 10.56 -24.19 -5.84
N SER A 271 11.28 -24.00 -4.72
CA SER A 271 12.73 -24.15 -4.68
C SER A 271 13.16 -25.60 -4.95
N LYS A 272 12.46 -26.59 -4.39
CA LYS A 272 12.71 -28.01 -4.67
C LYS A 272 12.45 -28.37 -6.13
N ILE A 273 11.35 -27.88 -6.72
CA ILE A 273 11.05 -28.08 -8.14
C ILE A 273 12.19 -27.54 -9.00
N ASN A 274 12.66 -26.31 -8.73
CA ASN A 274 13.75 -25.72 -9.51
C ASN A 274 15.09 -26.44 -9.37
N LEU A 275 15.30 -27.26 -8.33
CA LEU A 275 16.51 -28.08 -8.19
C LEU A 275 16.45 -29.38 -9.00
N GLU A 276 15.24 -29.83 -9.38
CA GLU A 276 15.02 -31.04 -10.18
C GLU A 276 14.98 -30.79 -11.69
N LEU A 277 14.88 -29.51 -12.10
CA LEU A 277 14.89 -29.04 -13.49
C LEU A 277 16.30 -28.67 -13.95
#